data_AF-A0A151ELD6-F1
#
_entry.id   AF-A0A151ELD6-F1
#
_cell.length_a   1.000
_cell.length_b   1.000
_cell.length_c   1.000
_cell.angle_alpha   90.00
_cell.angle_beta   90.00
_cell.angle_gamma   90.00
#
_symmetry.space_group_name_H-M   'P 1'
#
loop_
_entity.id
_entity.type
_entity.pdbx_description
1 polymer ?
#
loop_
_entity_poly.entity_id
_entity_poly.type
_entity_poly.pdbx_seq_one_letter_code
_entity_poly.pdbx_strand_id
1 'polypeptide(L)'
;MKKIFIIIVACIIIISMLPVMVGNIEAVDHSIDARKYIENRDIIPIYTINGLEKAPNQKGKPGIYVTITNPSNGETVSDIVTITIDSNDNPSIKIDGILVGNGLTYDWDTTQYIDGSHTIEASARGHTDAVVVIVDNGGGGNSPPLVTITNPSDDATVSGTVTVTVDANDVEDGQITPDIYIDGSYITSANSYYWDTTLESDGSHTIYAEATDTGGLTGSDTITVTVDNSGGGYGEVEKYALVIGIADYRGIMNDLRYCDDDAMEWKNFLENNGYTVKTLIDKQAKANNIETEINNLLALEDGNDFVVLTYSGHGAKYSGYGSCIISYDLYYMTHGWFESKFIGADSPHIYFTFDACEIGDFQGLISNNRVGAFASNNEYSWETDELENGVFTYYQIEGWNTYDNFEQDGTYAVDKMLDWAQDYGVTVDPFIDDNYDGYMYP
;
A
#
# COMPACT_ATOMS: atom_id res chain seq x y z
N MET A 1 5.67 -3.83 -56.37
CA MET A 1 4.28 -3.95 -55.86
C MET A 1 4.21 -5.24 -55.04
N LYS A 2 3.86 -5.19 -53.74
CA LYS A 2 2.56 -5.65 -53.17
C LYS A 2 2.21 -7.09 -53.59
N LYS A 3 1.90 -8.09 -52.74
CA LYS A 3 1.60 -8.22 -51.29
C LYS A 3 1.77 -9.73 -50.91
N ILE A 4 2.13 -10.17 -49.69
CA ILE A 4 1.27 -10.44 -48.49
C ILE A 4 0.04 -11.32 -48.84
N PHE A 5 -0.39 -12.38 -48.12
CA PHE A 5 0.06 -13.26 -46.99
C PHE A 5 -1.08 -14.32 -46.77
N ILE A 6 -1.00 -15.26 -45.80
CA ILE A 6 -2.16 -16.05 -45.21
C ILE A 6 -2.81 -17.16 -46.10
N ILE A 7 -3.31 -18.32 -45.61
CA ILE A 7 -2.96 -19.27 -44.50
C ILE A 7 -3.90 -20.53 -44.62
N ILE A 8 -3.37 -21.74 -44.32
CA ILE A 8 -3.93 -22.99 -43.70
C ILE A 8 -5.43 -23.39 -43.91
N VAL A 9 -5.71 -24.71 -44.12
CA VAL A 9 -6.60 -25.60 -43.30
C VAL A 9 -7.18 -26.83 -44.07
N ALA A 10 -7.14 -28.00 -43.40
CA ALA A 10 -8.01 -29.20 -43.50
C ALA A 10 -7.80 -30.32 -44.56
N CYS A 11 -7.34 -31.49 -44.05
CA CYS A 11 -8.14 -32.73 -43.87
C CYS A 11 -7.89 -34.02 -44.69
N ILE A 12 -7.91 -35.14 -43.94
CA ILE A 12 -8.25 -36.55 -44.28
C ILE A 12 -7.18 -37.47 -44.90
N ILE A 13 -6.96 -38.63 -44.24
CA ILE A 13 -6.79 -40.03 -44.71
C ILE A 13 -6.76 -40.87 -43.39
N ILE A 14 -7.55 -41.92 -43.09
CA ILE A 14 -8.11 -43.12 -43.77
C ILE A 14 -7.17 -44.35 -43.79
N ILE A 15 -7.40 -45.26 -42.80
CA ILE A 15 -7.44 -46.74 -42.85
C ILE A 15 -6.24 -47.56 -43.39
N SER A 16 -5.73 -48.53 -42.62
CA SER A 16 -5.44 -49.92 -43.08
C SER A 16 -5.08 -50.92 -41.94
N MET A 17 -4.89 -52.21 -42.28
CA MET A 17 -5.00 -53.40 -41.42
C MET A 17 -3.98 -54.51 -41.81
N LEU A 18 -3.66 -55.55 -40.99
CA LEU A 18 -4.21 -55.92 -39.67
C LEU A 18 -3.13 -56.30 -38.59
N PRO A 19 -2.51 -57.52 -38.49
CA PRO A 19 -2.19 -58.04 -37.14
C PRO A 19 -0.80 -58.69 -36.91
N VAL A 20 -0.07 -58.27 -35.86
CA VAL A 20 0.95 -59.12 -35.17
C VAL A 20 0.89 -58.86 -33.65
N MET A 21 1.26 -59.89 -32.87
CA MET A 21 1.15 -59.99 -31.41
C MET A 21 2.13 -59.12 -30.60
N VAL A 22 1.83 -59.08 -29.28
CA VAL A 22 2.71 -58.99 -28.09
C VAL A 22 2.60 -57.67 -27.30
N GLY A 23 2.22 -57.81 -26.03
CA GLY A 23 2.48 -56.86 -24.96
C GLY A 23 1.54 -55.65 -24.88
N ASN A 24 0.64 -55.64 -23.89
CA ASN A 24 0.08 -54.38 -23.40
C ASN A 24 1.19 -53.63 -22.66
N ILE A 25 1.99 -52.86 -23.39
CA ILE A 25 2.62 -51.67 -22.84
C ILE A 25 1.59 -50.57 -23.05
N GLU A 26 0.88 -50.20 -21.99
CA GLU A 26 0.18 -48.92 -21.98
C GLU A 26 1.24 -47.83 -22.03
N ALA A 27 1.42 -47.25 -23.23
CA ALA A 27 2.14 -46.00 -23.35
C ALA A 27 1.29 -44.95 -22.61
N VAL A 28 1.72 -44.60 -21.40
CA VAL A 28 1.20 -43.42 -20.71
C VAL A 28 1.68 -42.23 -21.51
N ASP A 29 0.80 -41.73 -22.36
CA ASP A 29 0.97 -40.48 -23.08
C ASP A 29 0.93 -39.36 -22.05
N HIS A 30 2.11 -38.94 -21.56
CA HIS A 30 2.25 -37.75 -20.75
C HIS A 30 2.09 -36.53 -21.64
N SER A 31 0.86 -36.30 -22.10
CA SER A 31 0.46 -35.03 -22.69
C SER A 31 0.58 -33.96 -21.61
N ILE A 32 1.68 -33.20 -21.63
CA ILE A 32 1.80 -31.94 -20.89
C ILE A 32 0.80 -30.97 -21.55
N ASP A 33 -0.44 -31.00 -21.08
CA ASP A 33 -1.39 -29.93 -21.33
C ASP A 33 -0.81 -28.66 -20.73
N ALA A 34 -0.39 -27.72 -21.59
CA ALA A 34 -0.15 -26.34 -21.18
C ALA A 34 -1.51 -25.72 -20.77
N ARG A 35 -1.90 -25.91 -19.51
CA ARG A 35 -3.18 -25.43 -18.98
C ARG A 35 -3.07 -23.95 -18.65
N LYS A 36 -3.60 -23.15 -19.57
CA LYS A 36 -3.84 -21.72 -19.36
C LYS A 36 -4.58 -21.49 -18.04
N TYR A 37 -4.23 -20.37 -17.40
CA TYR A 37 -5.06 -19.70 -16.39
C TYR A 37 -6.56 -19.79 -16.74
N ILE A 38 -7.35 -20.22 -15.77
CA ILE A 38 -8.81 -20.11 -15.81
C ILE A 38 -9.23 -19.33 -14.57
N GLU A 39 -9.60 -18.06 -14.80
CA GLU A 39 -10.44 -17.29 -13.87
C GLU A 39 -11.69 -18.13 -13.53
N ASN A 40 -11.94 -18.40 -12.24
CA ASN A 40 -13.26 -18.71 -11.65
C ASN A 40 -13.12 -19.18 -10.18
N ARG A 41 -12.74 -18.28 -9.28
CA ARG A 41 -13.18 -18.27 -7.87
C ARG A 41 -13.42 -16.83 -7.44
N ASP A 42 -14.31 -16.65 -6.47
CA ASP A 42 -14.79 -15.33 -6.07
C ASP A 42 -13.64 -14.42 -5.64
N ILE A 43 -13.46 -13.32 -6.38
CA ILE A 43 -12.70 -12.17 -5.90
C ILE A 43 -13.44 -11.66 -4.66
N ILE A 44 -12.77 -11.64 -3.51
CA ILE A 44 -13.25 -10.91 -2.33
C ILE A 44 -12.71 -9.49 -2.49
N PRO A 45 -13.52 -8.50 -2.89
CA PRO A 45 -13.02 -7.15 -3.10
C PRO A 45 -12.62 -6.52 -1.76
N ILE A 46 -11.43 -5.91 -1.75
CA ILE A 46 -11.04 -4.99 -0.67
C ILE A 46 -11.84 -3.70 -0.85
N TYR A 47 -12.34 -3.18 0.27
CA TYR A 47 -13.08 -1.92 0.29
C TYR A 47 -12.11 -0.74 0.10
N THR A 48 -12.43 0.17 -0.82
CA THR A 48 -11.90 1.54 -0.79
C THR A 48 -12.94 2.46 -0.15
N ILE A 49 -12.51 3.67 0.26
CA ILE A 49 -13.39 4.69 0.85
C ILE A 49 -14.57 5.11 -0.06
N ASN A 50 -14.49 4.80 -1.36
CA ASN A 50 -15.49 5.15 -2.38
C ASN A 50 -16.36 3.96 -2.85
N GLY A 51 -16.19 2.76 -2.28
CA GLY A 51 -17.09 1.63 -2.48
C GLY A 51 -16.95 0.83 -3.80
N LEU A 52 -17.93 -0.04 -4.06
CA LEU A 52 -17.91 -1.04 -5.14
C LEU A 52 -18.33 -0.45 -6.50
N GLU A 53 -17.40 -0.37 -7.45
CA GLU A 53 -17.73 0.03 -8.83
C GLU A 53 -18.42 -1.10 -9.63
N LYS A 54 -19.45 -0.75 -10.40
CA LYS A 54 -20.16 -1.65 -11.33
C LYS A 54 -20.41 -0.96 -12.67
N ALA A 55 -19.97 -1.56 -13.78
CA ALA A 55 -20.38 -1.16 -15.13
C ALA A 55 -21.65 -1.90 -15.56
N PRO A 56 -22.61 -1.25 -16.27
CA PRO A 56 -22.79 -1.61 -17.69
C PRO A 56 -23.36 -0.52 -18.62
N ASN A 57 -22.98 -0.57 -19.91
CA ASN A 57 -23.60 0.23 -20.99
C ASN A 57 -24.82 -0.48 -21.61
N GLN A 58 -25.92 0.25 -21.87
CA GLN A 58 -27.03 -0.22 -22.76
C GLN A 58 -27.56 0.88 -23.70
N LYS A 59 -28.02 0.48 -24.90
CA LYS A 59 -28.60 1.38 -25.92
C LYS A 59 -30.12 1.24 -26.04
N GLY A 60 -30.81 2.37 -25.93
CA GLY A 60 -32.20 2.60 -26.35
C GLY A 60 -32.38 4.06 -26.75
N LYS A 61 -33.60 4.49 -27.15
CA LYS A 61 -33.93 5.91 -26.99
C LYS A 61 -33.87 6.21 -25.49
N PRO A 62 -33.25 7.32 -25.03
CA PRO A 62 -33.27 7.66 -23.62
C PRO A 62 -34.70 7.62 -23.10
N GLY A 63 -34.91 6.99 -21.93
CA GLY A 63 -36.15 7.18 -21.18
C GLY A 63 -36.33 8.65 -20.83
N ILE A 64 -37.44 9.02 -20.19
CA ILE A 64 -37.46 10.34 -19.54
C ILE A 64 -36.32 10.34 -18.52
N TYR A 65 -35.47 11.35 -18.60
CA TYR A 65 -34.39 11.58 -17.66
C TYR A 65 -34.38 13.05 -17.29
N VAL A 66 -33.96 13.30 -16.06
CA VAL A 66 -33.73 14.61 -15.46
C VAL A 66 -32.48 14.42 -14.62
N THR A 67 -31.48 15.26 -14.81
CA THR A 67 -30.22 15.20 -14.07
C THR A 67 -29.73 16.61 -13.83
N ILE A 68 -29.52 16.98 -12.57
CA ILE A 68 -28.91 18.26 -12.20
C ILE A 68 -27.43 18.16 -12.54
N THR A 69 -26.97 19.02 -13.43
CA THR A 69 -25.58 19.07 -13.91
C THR A 69 -24.78 20.22 -13.32
N ASN A 70 -25.46 21.19 -12.69
CA ASN A 70 -24.87 22.23 -11.86
C ASN A 70 -25.93 22.74 -10.86
N PRO A 71 -25.59 23.04 -9.60
CA PRO A 71 -24.36 22.64 -8.91
C PRO A 71 -24.30 21.11 -8.69
N SER A 72 -23.13 20.62 -8.29
CA SER A 72 -22.84 19.21 -8.01
C SER A 72 -23.28 18.82 -6.59
N ASN A 73 -23.55 17.53 -6.35
CA ASN A 73 -23.87 17.06 -5.00
C ASN A 73 -22.65 17.18 -4.06
N GLY A 74 -22.81 17.94 -2.97
CA GLY A 74 -21.76 18.29 -2.02
C GLY A 74 -21.02 19.60 -2.34
N GLU A 75 -21.37 20.28 -3.44
CA GLU A 75 -20.73 21.55 -3.81
C GLU A 75 -21.07 22.66 -2.80
N THR A 76 -20.05 23.44 -2.41
CA THR A 76 -20.21 24.68 -1.64
C THR A 76 -20.48 25.82 -2.62
N VAL A 77 -21.55 26.58 -2.39
CA VAL A 77 -22.08 27.57 -3.33
C VAL A 77 -22.45 28.90 -2.64
N SER A 78 -22.28 30.00 -3.37
CA SER A 78 -22.46 31.37 -2.88
C SER A 78 -22.96 32.32 -3.97
N ASP A 79 -23.40 33.53 -3.58
CA ASP A 79 -23.96 34.57 -4.44
C ASP A 79 -25.10 34.09 -5.38
N ILE A 80 -24.89 34.12 -6.70
CA ILE A 80 -25.85 33.72 -7.73
C ILE A 80 -25.37 32.44 -8.41
N VAL A 81 -26.14 31.36 -8.23
CA VAL A 81 -25.84 30.03 -8.74
C VAL A 81 -26.81 29.68 -9.87
N THR A 82 -26.32 29.53 -11.10
CA THR A 82 -27.15 29.00 -12.20
C THR A 82 -27.31 27.49 -12.06
N ILE A 83 -28.42 27.06 -11.46
CA ILE A 83 -28.85 25.65 -11.48
C ILE A 83 -29.04 25.27 -12.95
N THR A 84 -28.41 24.18 -13.39
CA THR A 84 -28.49 23.65 -14.77
C THR A 84 -28.91 22.19 -14.73
N ILE A 85 -29.82 21.81 -15.62
CA ILE A 85 -30.41 20.47 -15.67
C ILE A 85 -30.32 19.92 -17.10
N ASP A 86 -29.70 18.75 -17.26
CA ASP A 86 -29.84 17.96 -18.47
C ASP A 86 -31.12 17.11 -18.39
N SER A 87 -32.02 17.31 -19.35
CA SER A 87 -33.34 16.70 -19.35
C SER A 87 -33.91 16.69 -20.77
N ASN A 88 -34.62 15.62 -21.13
CA ASN A 88 -35.35 15.52 -22.39
C ASN A 88 -36.83 15.98 -22.31
N ASP A 89 -37.20 16.60 -21.20
CA ASP A 89 -38.48 17.30 -20.99
C ASP A 89 -38.27 18.59 -20.16
N ASN A 90 -39.33 19.34 -19.88
CA ASN A 90 -39.25 20.57 -19.07
C ASN A 90 -39.50 20.30 -17.57
N PRO A 91 -38.47 20.32 -16.70
CA PRO A 91 -38.63 19.95 -15.29
C PRO A 91 -39.13 21.12 -14.43
N SER A 92 -39.74 20.79 -13.28
CA SER A 92 -39.93 21.70 -12.16
C SER A 92 -38.70 21.69 -11.26
N ILE A 93 -38.33 22.84 -10.70
CA ILE A 93 -37.16 23.04 -9.84
C ILE A 93 -37.63 23.49 -8.46
N LYS A 94 -37.21 22.79 -7.41
CA LYS A 94 -37.47 23.13 -6.01
C LYS A 94 -36.18 23.30 -5.23
N ILE A 95 -36.24 24.09 -4.17
CA ILE A 95 -35.20 24.21 -3.14
C ILE A 95 -35.88 23.96 -1.79
N ASP A 96 -35.36 23.01 -1.01
CA ASP A 96 -35.94 22.51 0.26
C ASP A 96 -37.42 22.12 0.16
N GLY A 97 -37.81 21.57 -1.00
CA GLY A 97 -39.18 21.18 -1.32
C GLY A 97 -40.10 22.33 -1.75
N ILE A 98 -39.64 23.59 -1.73
CA ILE A 98 -40.37 24.77 -2.22
C ILE A 98 -40.11 24.96 -3.72
N LEU A 99 -41.17 25.04 -4.53
CA LEU A 99 -41.06 25.27 -5.99
C LEU A 99 -40.55 26.69 -6.28
N VAL A 100 -39.37 26.79 -6.90
CA VAL A 100 -38.73 28.07 -7.26
C VAL A 100 -38.81 28.38 -8.76
N GLY A 101 -38.88 27.35 -9.62
CA GLY A 101 -38.84 27.55 -11.07
C GLY A 101 -39.29 26.33 -11.89
N ASN A 102 -39.29 26.50 -13.21
CA ASN A 102 -39.44 25.41 -14.19
C ASN A 102 -38.57 25.74 -15.41
N GLY A 103 -37.83 24.76 -15.95
CA GLY A 103 -36.92 24.97 -17.08
C GLY A 103 -35.65 24.14 -16.94
N LEU A 104 -34.77 24.22 -17.96
CA LEU A 104 -33.45 23.57 -17.92
C LEU A 104 -32.40 24.38 -17.14
N THR A 105 -32.72 25.63 -16.76
CA THR A 105 -31.85 26.52 -15.98
C THR A 105 -32.67 27.37 -15.01
N TYR A 106 -32.07 27.72 -13.86
CA TYR A 106 -32.62 28.69 -12.91
C TYR A 106 -31.49 29.39 -12.15
N ASP A 107 -31.46 30.72 -12.20
CA ASP A 107 -30.52 31.53 -11.41
C ASP A 107 -31.04 31.64 -9.97
N TRP A 108 -30.37 30.95 -9.05
CA TRP A 108 -30.68 30.93 -7.63
C TRP A 108 -29.80 31.92 -6.89
N ASP A 109 -30.43 32.87 -6.20
CA ASP A 109 -29.77 33.78 -5.27
C ASP A 109 -29.65 33.10 -3.90
N THR A 110 -28.45 32.61 -3.57
CA THR A 110 -28.16 31.90 -2.32
C THR A 110 -28.12 32.85 -1.13
N THR A 111 -27.90 34.16 -1.34
CA THR A 111 -27.82 35.17 -0.27
C THR A 111 -29.15 35.38 0.48
N GLN A 112 -30.24 34.80 -0.04
CA GLN A 112 -31.58 34.80 0.57
C GLN A 112 -31.85 33.57 1.45
N TYR A 113 -30.89 32.64 1.51
CA TYR A 113 -30.97 31.39 2.28
C TYR A 113 -30.03 31.47 3.49
N ILE A 114 -30.18 30.55 4.43
CA ILE A 114 -29.24 30.43 5.55
C ILE A 114 -28.02 29.66 5.08
N ASP A 115 -26.86 29.88 5.68
CA ASP A 115 -25.70 29.06 5.37
C ASP A 115 -25.88 27.65 5.98
N GLY A 116 -25.41 26.62 5.27
CA GLY A 116 -25.61 25.21 5.59
C GLY A 116 -26.21 24.38 4.44
N SER A 117 -26.72 23.19 4.78
CA SER A 117 -27.15 22.19 3.79
C SER A 117 -28.54 22.50 3.19
N HIS A 118 -28.58 22.72 1.88
CA HIS A 118 -29.80 22.92 1.08
C HIS A 118 -30.01 21.79 0.06
N THR A 119 -31.27 21.43 -0.22
CA THR A 119 -31.61 20.38 -1.20
C THR A 119 -32.28 20.96 -2.44
N ILE A 120 -31.65 20.79 -3.61
CA ILE A 120 -32.24 21.12 -4.91
C ILE A 120 -32.90 19.85 -5.47
N GLU A 121 -34.19 19.93 -5.84
CA GLU A 121 -34.93 18.84 -6.48
C GLU A 121 -35.41 19.26 -7.87
N ALA A 122 -35.04 18.50 -8.90
CA ALA A 122 -35.53 18.63 -10.26
C ALA A 122 -36.48 17.48 -10.61
N SER A 123 -37.64 17.75 -11.23
CA SER A 123 -38.59 16.68 -11.60
C SER A 123 -39.32 16.89 -12.92
N ALA A 124 -39.42 15.84 -13.73
CA ALA A 124 -40.26 15.79 -14.94
C ALA A 124 -40.96 14.43 -15.07
N ARG A 125 -42.29 14.45 -15.28
CA ARG A 125 -43.15 13.25 -15.48
C ARG A 125 -42.95 12.10 -14.48
N GLY A 126 -42.61 12.41 -13.22
CA GLY A 126 -42.40 11.41 -12.18
C GLY A 126 -40.99 10.82 -12.13
N HIS A 127 -40.07 11.30 -12.97
CA HIS A 127 -38.63 11.17 -12.75
C HIS A 127 -38.17 12.36 -11.90
N THR A 128 -37.19 12.12 -11.03
CA THR A 128 -36.62 13.10 -10.11
C THR A 128 -35.12 12.93 -10.06
N ASP A 129 -34.41 14.04 -9.90
CA ASP A 129 -33.03 14.06 -9.44
C ASP A 129 -32.90 15.10 -8.33
N ALA A 130 -31.99 14.88 -7.40
CA ALA A 130 -31.79 15.77 -6.26
C ALA A 130 -30.33 15.82 -5.84
N VAL A 131 -29.84 17.03 -5.61
CA VAL A 131 -28.50 17.27 -5.06
C VAL A 131 -28.62 18.04 -3.76
N VAL A 132 -27.79 17.66 -2.79
CA VAL A 132 -27.56 18.44 -1.58
C VAL A 132 -26.33 19.32 -1.83
N VAL A 133 -26.42 20.59 -1.48
CA VAL A 133 -25.32 21.57 -1.57
C VAL A 133 -25.15 22.29 -0.25
N ILE A 134 -23.97 22.85 -0.03
CA ILE A 134 -23.68 23.69 1.13
C ILE A 134 -23.77 25.15 0.65
N VAL A 135 -24.75 25.89 1.14
CA VAL A 135 -24.77 27.35 0.96
C VAL A 135 -23.78 27.95 1.95
N ASP A 136 -22.89 28.79 1.46
CA ASP A 136 -21.95 29.56 2.25
C ASP A 136 -21.79 30.95 1.63
N ASN A 137 -22.53 31.92 2.15
CA ASN A 137 -22.44 33.32 1.72
C ASN A 137 -21.46 34.14 2.57
N GLY A 138 -20.60 33.50 3.38
CA GLY A 138 -19.83 34.17 4.43
C GLY A 138 -20.73 34.82 5.49
N GLY A 139 -21.93 34.27 5.70
CA GLY A 139 -22.95 34.71 6.65
C GLY A 139 -23.06 33.81 7.89
N GLY A 140 -22.48 32.61 7.84
CA GLY A 140 -22.07 31.85 9.01
C GLY A 140 -21.13 32.67 9.88
N GLY A 141 -21.19 32.45 11.20
CA GLY A 141 -20.22 33.09 12.09
C GLY A 141 -18.84 32.47 11.87
N ASN A 142 -17.80 33.31 11.91
CA ASN A 142 -16.40 32.90 11.94
C ASN A 142 -16.23 31.66 12.84
N SER A 143 -15.72 30.58 12.26
CA SER A 143 -15.32 29.39 12.99
C SER A 143 -13.93 29.60 13.62
N PRO A 144 -13.56 28.90 14.70
CA PRO A 144 -12.16 28.79 15.09
C PRO A 144 -11.46 27.72 14.21
N PRO A 145 -10.15 27.86 13.94
CA PRO A 145 -9.40 26.88 13.14
C PRO A 145 -9.45 25.47 13.74
N LEU A 146 -9.49 24.45 12.87
CA LEU A 146 -9.19 23.08 13.28
C LEU A 146 -7.68 22.90 13.33
N VAL A 147 -7.14 22.79 14.56
CA VAL A 147 -5.74 22.43 14.82
C VAL A 147 -5.67 20.95 15.16
N THR A 148 -4.68 20.24 14.62
CA THR A 148 -4.39 18.83 14.93
C THR A 148 -2.88 18.60 14.96
N ILE A 149 -2.35 18.11 16.08
CA ILE A 149 -0.98 17.62 16.16
C ILE A 149 -0.98 16.22 15.54
N THR A 150 -0.26 16.07 14.43
CA THR A 150 -0.27 14.85 13.60
C THR A 150 0.93 13.93 13.86
N ASN A 151 2.01 14.50 14.41
CA ASN A 151 3.16 13.76 14.93
C ASN A 151 3.82 14.57 16.06
N PRO A 152 4.32 13.94 17.13
CA PRO A 152 4.08 12.54 17.53
C PRO A 152 2.58 12.29 17.82
N SER A 153 2.18 11.03 18.00
CA SER A 153 0.82 10.70 18.45
C SER A 153 0.63 10.98 19.94
N ASP A 154 -0.62 11.14 20.38
CA ASP A 154 -0.94 11.20 21.82
C ASP A 154 -0.52 9.91 22.55
N ASP A 155 -0.10 10.05 23.80
CA ASP A 155 0.55 9.05 24.64
C ASP A 155 1.84 8.39 24.08
N ALA A 156 2.43 8.92 22.98
CA ALA A 156 3.68 8.38 22.43
C ALA A 156 4.85 8.46 23.42
N THR A 157 5.74 7.46 23.39
CA THR A 157 7.08 7.57 23.99
C THR A 157 8.04 8.07 22.93
N VAL A 158 8.90 9.03 23.27
CA VAL A 158 9.76 9.73 22.31
C VAL A 158 11.17 9.97 22.87
N SER A 159 12.16 9.97 21.99
CA SER A 159 13.57 10.22 22.31
C SER A 159 14.32 10.79 21.09
N GLY A 160 15.57 11.23 21.28
CA GLY A 160 16.39 11.77 20.18
C GLY A 160 15.81 13.04 19.55
N THR A 161 15.82 13.13 18.22
CA THR A 161 15.21 14.24 17.48
C THR A 161 13.85 13.84 16.91
N VAL A 162 12.79 14.45 17.43
CA VAL A 162 11.39 14.20 17.06
C VAL A 162 10.91 15.30 16.13
N THR A 163 10.23 14.96 15.04
CA THR A 163 9.58 15.97 14.19
C THR A 163 8.16 16.20 14.67
N VAL A 164 7.90 17.32 15.34
CA VAL A 164 6.53 17.75 15.65
C VAL A 164 5.90 18.28 14.36
N THR A 165 4.70 17.80 14.01
CA THR A 165 3.92 18.30 12.86
C THR A 165 2.51 18.68 13.28
N VAL A 166 2.05 19.82 12.80
CA VAL A 166 0.73 20.37 13.12
C VAL A 166 0.03 20.77 11.84
N ASP A 167 -1.17 20.24 11.64
CA ASP A 167 -2.12 20.76 10.65
C ASP A 167 -3.03 21.79 11.32
N ALA A 168 -3.22 22.93 10.67
CA ALA A 168 -4.03 24.03 11.18
C ALA A 168 -4.83 24.62 10.02
N ASN A 169 -6.07 24.17 9.89
CA ASN A 169 -6.96 24.57 8.81
C ASN A 169 -8.23 25.23 9.34
N ASP A 170 -8.47 26.44 8.88
CA ASP A 170 -9.72 27.16 9.02
C ASP A 170 -10.55 27.04 7.74
N VAL A 171 -11.88 27.07 7.85
CA VAL A 171 -12.77 26.92 6.70
C VAL A 171 -12.83 28.23 5.90
N GLU A 172 -12.72 29.37 6.59
CA GLU A 172 -12.83 30.71 6.04
C GLU A 172 -11.46 31.28 5.59
N ASP A 173 -10.39 31.08 6.38
CA ASP A 173 -9.03 31.57 6.12
C ASP A 173 -8.07 30.53 5.47
N GLY A 174 -8.43 29.24 5.46
CA GLY A 174 -7.61 28.18 4.87
C GLY A 174 -6.47 27.69 5.77
N GLN A 175 -5.26 27.49 5.22
CA GLN A 175 -4.11 27.01 6.00
C GLN A 175 -3.48 28.16 6.79
N ILE A 176 -3.47 28.03 8.11
CA ILE A 176 -2.91 29.00 9.05
C ILE A 176 -1.61 28.44 9.64
N THR A 177 -0.63 29.31 9.94
CA THR A 177 0.58 28.89 10.65
C THR A 177 0.29 28.81 12.17
N PRO A 178 0.40 27.64 12.80
CA PRO A 178 0.16 27.49 14.23
C PRO A 178 1.38 27.91 15.07
N ASP A 179 1.13 28.34 16.29
CA ASP A 179 2.12 28.50 17.36
C ASP A 179 2.26 27.19 18.14
N ILE A 180 3.47 26.65 18.21
CA ILE A 180 3.82 25.41 18.92
C ILE A 180 4.45 25.74 20.28
N TYR A 181 4.00 25.02 21.30
CA TYR A 181 4.47 25.11 22.69
C TYR A 181 4.79 23.72 23.23
N ILE A 182 5.83 23.65 24.08
CA ILE A 182 6.19 22.43 24.83
C ILE A 182 6.27 22.81 26.31
N ASP A 183 5.54 22.07 27.16
CA ASP A 183 5.35 22.34 28.60
C ASP A 183 4.90 23.79 28.91
N GLY A 184 4.10 24.36 28.01
CA GLY A 184 3.63 25.75 28.09
C GLY A 184 4.67 26.82 27.74
N SER A 185 5.87 26.42 27.30
CA SER A 185 6.89 27.32 26.74
C SER A 185 6.70 27.43 25.23
N TYR A 186 6.57 28.66 24.72
CA TYR A 186 6.51 28.92 23.28
C TYR A 186 7.81 28.52 22.58
N ILE A 187 7.69 27.78 21.49
CA ILE A 187 8.82 27.27 20.70
C ILE A 187 8.94 28.01 19.37
N THR A 188 7.90 27.97 18.51
CA THR A 188 7.93 28.53 17.16
C THR A 188 6.53 28.69 16.55
N SER A 189 6.37 29.59 15.57
CA SER A 189 5.22 29.64 14.66
C SER A 189 5.57 28.86 13.38
N ALA A 190 5.15 27.59 13.26
CA ALA A 190 5.40 26.74 12.09
C ALA A 190 4.52 25.49 12.10
N ASN A 191 4.16 24.97 10.92
CA ASN A 191 3.45 23.69 10.77
C ASN A 191 4.36 22.46 11.09
N SER A 192 5.66 22.67 11.27
CA SER A 192 6.59 21.61 11.70
C SER A 192 7.79 22.17 12.47
N TYR A 193 8.28 21.41 13.45
CA TYR A 193 9.43 21.73 14.27
C TYR A 193 10.24 20.47 14.61
N TYR A 194 11.58 20.53 14.47
CA TYR A 194 12.48 19.48 14.94
C TYR A 194 12.82 19.71 16.41
N TRP A 195 12.27 18.87 17.29
CA TRP A 195 12.48 18.89 18.72
C TRP A 195 13.61 17.93 19.12
N ASP A 196 14.71 18.48 19.59
CA ASP A 196 15.81 17.71 20.20
C ASP A 196 15.45 17.38 21.65
N THR A 197 14.78 16.25 21.86
CA THR A 197 14.34 15.79 23.18
C THR A 197 15.51 15.53 24.11
N THR A 198 16.74 15.29 23.61
CA THR A 198 17.93 14.98 24.43
C THR A 198 18.36 16.11 25.37
N LEU A 199 17.78 17.30 25.19
CA LEU A 199 17.98 18.48 26.03
C LEU A 199 16.96 18.58 27.18
N GLU A 200 15.90 17.78 27.14
CA GLU A 200 14.78 17.75 28.09
C GLU A 200 14.97 16.67 29.18
N SER A 201 14.12 16.71 30.21
CA SER A 201 14.19 15.77 31.33
C SER A 201 13.17 14.64 31.23
N ASP A 202 13.61 13.38 31.37
CA ASP A 202 12.75 12.20 31.29
C ASP A 202 11.45 12.30 32.10
N GLY A 203 10.34 11.91 31.48
CA GLY A 203 9.01 11.97 32.06
C GLY A 203 7.95 12.40 31.06
N SER A 204 6.80 12.82 31.59
CA SER A 204 5.68 13.29 30.77
C SER A 204 5.88 14.75 30.37
N HIS A 205 5.79 15.02 29.07
CA HIS A 205 5.78 16.35 28.46
C HIS A 205 4.43 16.60 27.77
N THR A 206 4.06 17.87 27.64
CA THR A 206 2.84 18.28 26.93
C THR A 206 3.20 19.13 25.72
N ILE A 207 2.77 18.68 24.53
CA ILE A 207 2.86 19.47 23.29
C ILE A 207 1.49 20.12 23.09
N TYR A 208 1.49 21.45 22.98
CA TYR A 208 0.30 22.26 22.74
C TYR A 208 0.50 23.06 21.47
N ALA A 209 -0.52 23.12 20.62
CA ALA A 209 -0.50 23.94 19.42
C ALA A 209 -1.78 24.78 19.34
N GLU A 210 -1.66 26.04 18.95
CA GLU A 210 -2.82 26.92 18.73
C GLU A 210 -2.68 27.72 17.43
N ALA A 211 -3.81 28.10 16.83
CA ALA A 211 -3.86 28.96 15.66
C ALA A 211 -5.03 29.95 15.81
N THR A 212 -4.78 31.23 15.50
CA THR A 212 -5.80 32.29 15.54
C THR A 212 -6.11 32.76 14.12
N ASP A 213 -7.38 32.78 13.76
CA ASP A 213 -7.88 33.24 12.46
C ASP A 213 -7.91 34.79 12.35
N THR A 214 -8.29 35.31 11.18
CA THR A 214 -8.35 36.76 10.93
C THR A 214 -9.57 37.45 11.57
N GLY A 215 -10.62 36.69 11.93
CA GLY A 215 -11.74 37.15 12.77
C GLY A 215 -11.42 37.22 14.27
N GLY A 216 -10.32 36.60 14.69
CA GLY A 216 -9.80 36.60 16.06
C GLY A 216 -10.36 35.50 16.96
N LEU A 217 -10.86 34.39 16.42
CA LEU A 217 -11.05 33.17 17.22
C LEU A 217 -9.80 32.30 17.16
N THR A 218 -9.70 31.36 18.11
CA THR A 218 -8.51 30.52 18.29
C THR A 218 -8.94 29.07 18.44
N GLY A 219 -8.33 28.21 17.64
CA GLY A 219 -8.38 26.76 17.78
C GLY A 219 -7.08 26.24 18.37
N SER A 220 -7.13 25.06 19.00
CA SER A 220 -5.96 24.46 19.63
C SER A 220 -6.09 22.95 19.77
N ASP A 221 -4.95 22.26 19.80
CA ASP A 221 -4.83 20.84 20.13
C ASP A 221 -3.77 20.63 21.23
N THR A 222 -3.85 19.49 21.93
CA THR A 222 -2.94 19.15 23.03
C THR A 222 -2.74 17.65 23.10
N ILE A 223 -1.48 17.23 23.03
CA ILE A 223 -1.09 15.83 23.27
C ILE A 223 -0.12 15.73 24.44
N THR A 224 -0.14 14.58 25.10
CA THR A 224 0.86 14.20 26.10
C THR A 224 1.80 13.18 25.49
N VAL A 225 3.10 13.34 25.71
CA VAL A 225 4.11 12.33 25.35
C VAL A 225 4.97 11.99 26.57
N THR A 226 5.62 10.85 26.53
CA THR A 226 6.67 10.48 27.49
C THR A 226 8.02 10.65 26.81
N VAL A 227 8.80 11.65 27.21
CA VAL A 227 10.21 11.71 26.84
C VAL A 227 10.96 10.70 27.70
N ASP A 228 11.75 9.83 27.06
CA ASP A 228 12.67 8.95 27.76
C ASP A 228 14.09 9.09 27.18
N ASN A 229 14.86 10.04 27.71
CA ASN A 229 16.31 10.12 27.52
C ASN A 229 17.06 9.41 28.65
N SER A 230 16.37 8.69 29.55
CA SER A 230 17.02 7.78 30.51
C SER A 230 17.64 6.61 29.75
N GLY A 231 17.08 6.33 28.57
CA GLY A 231 17.80 5.92 27.37
C GLY A 231 18.90 6.91 26.95
N GLY A 232 20.00 6.93 27.72
CA GLY A 232 21.30 7.44 27.29
C GLY A 232 21.91 6.50 26.25
N GLY A 233 21.30 6.48 25.07
CA GLY A 233 21.25 5.31 24.20
C GLY A 233 19.93 4.58 24.41
N TYR A 234 19.37 4.10 23.31
CA TYR A 234 18.36 3.06 23.14
C TYR A 234 18.43 1.86 24.12
N GLY A 235 17.70 0.77 23.88
CA GLY A 235 17.95 -0.50 24.56
C GLY A 235 19.42 -0.97 24.50
N GLU A 236 19.71 -2.13 25.13
CA GLU A 236 20.79 -2.95 24.53
C GLU A 236 20.37 -3.15 23.06
N VAL A 237 21.27 -2.94 22.08
CA VAL A 237 20.91 -3.04 20.65
C VAL A 237 20.26 -4.40 20.41
N GLU A 238 18.95 -4.42 20.26
CA GLU A 238 18.21 -5.63 19.98
C GLU A 238 18.22 -5.86 18.47
N LYS A 239 17.96 -7.11 18.13
CA LYS A 239 17.96 -7.57 16.75
C LYS A 239 16.69 -8.36 16.55
N TYR A 240 15.79 -7.89 15.70
CA TYR A 240 14.49 -8.52 15.47
C TYR A 240 14.36 -8.96 14.02
N ALA A 241 13.84 -10.17 13.80
CA ALA A 241 13.58 -10.63 12.44
C ALA A 241 12.22 -11.29 12.29
N LEU A 242 11.54 -10.99 11.18
CA LEU A 242 10.41 -11.75 10.69
C LEU A 242 10.84 -12.50 9.43
N VAL A 243 10.77 -13.82 9.49
CA VAL A 243 11.27 -14.72 8.44
C VAL A 243 10.11 -15.55 7.91
N ILE A 244 9.78 -15.36 6.63
CA ILE A 244 8.58 -15.94 6.00
C ILE A 244 9.01 -16.89 4.88
N GLY A 245 8.50 -18.13 4.92
CA GLY A 245 8.76 -19.14 3.91
C GLY A 245 7.50 -19.92 3.61
N ILE A 246 7.13 -20.03 2.33
CA ILE A 246 5.87 -20.68 1.95
C ILE A 246 6.11 -21.62 0.77
N ALA A 247 6.22 -22.92 1.07
CA ALA A 247 6.29 -23.98 0.06
C ALA A 247 4.91 -24.62 -0.15
N ASP A 248 4.24 -25.08 0.91
CA ASP A 248 2.88 -25.64 0.87
C ASP A 248 1.84 -24.51 0.93
N TYR A 249 1.19 -24.21 -0.20
CA TYR A 249 0.14 -23.18 -0.30
C TYR A 249 -1.25 -23.78 -0.06
N ARG A 250 -2.29 -22.94 0.06
CA ARG A 250 -3.67 -23.43 0.24
C ARG A 250 -4.24 -24.13 -1.01
N GLY A 251 -3.84 -25.38 -1.20
CA GLY A 251 -4.31 -26.30 -2.22
C GLY A 251 -3.25 -26.63 -3.28
N ILE A 252 -3.19 -27.91 -3.62
CA ILE A 252 -2.13 -28.66 -4.32
C ILE A 252 -1.68 -28.23 -5.73
N MET A 253 -1.91 -26.99 -6.15
CA MET A 253 -1.59 -26.50 -7.51
C MET A 253 -0.63 -25.32 -7.53
N ASN A 254 -0.32 -24.75 -6.36
CA ASN A 254 0.52 -23.56 -6.22
C ASN A 254 1.77 -23.83 -5.37
N ASP A 255 2.05 -25.09 -5.06
CA ASP A 255 3.10 -25.43 -4.10
C ASP A 255 4.48 -25.27 -4.72
N LEU A 256 5.38 -24.62 -3.98
CA LEU A 256 6.83 -24.57 -4.22
C LEU A 256 7.49 -25.70 -3.42
N ARG A 257 8.82 -25.78 -3.42
CA ARG A 257 9.58 -26.89 -2.81
C ARG A 257 10.53 -26.50 -1.70
N TYR A 258 11.16 -25.34 -1.81
CA TYR A 258 12.33 -24.98 -0.99
C TYR A 258 12.18 -23.63 -0.26
N CYS A 259 11.05 -22.94 -0.42
CA CYS A 259 10.82 -21.64 0.22
C CYS A 259 10.72 -21.71 1.76
N ASP A 260 10.36 -22.86 2.33
CA ASP A 260 10.43 -23.11 3.77
C ASP A 260 11.86 -23.48 4.22
N ASP A 261 12.63 -24.19 3.40
CA ASP A 261 14.07 -24.42 3.63
C ASP A 261 14.86 -23.09 3.62
N ASP A 262 14.66 -22.23 2.61
CA ASP A 262 15.21 -20.86 2.51
C ASP A 262 14.97 -20.05 3.80
N ALA A 263 13.74 -20.07 4.29
CA ALA A 263 13.37 -19.39 5.52
C ALA A 263 14.01 -20.04 6.76
N MET A 264 14.23 -21.35 6.77
CA MET A 264 14.95 -22.02 7.84
C MET A 264 16.46 -21.69 7.82
N GLU A 265 17.08 -21.51 6.65
CA GLU A 265 18.47 -21.06 6.55
C GLU A 265 18.64 -19.61 7.01
N TRP A 266 17.79 -18.68 6.53
CA TRP A 266 17.76 -17.30 7.02
C TRP A 266 17.54 -17.23 8.52
N LYS A 267 16.60 -18.01 9.07
CA LYS A 267 16.39 -18.11 10.52
C LYS A 267 17.66 -18.53 11.25
N ASN A 268 18.34 -19.57 10.78
CA ASN A 268 19.55 -20.08 11.41
C ASN A 268 20.69 -19.05 11.34
N PHE A 269 20.86 -18.36 10.20
CA PHE A 269 21.85 -17.29 10.04
C PHE A 269 21.58 -16.14 11.02
N LEU A 270 20.34 -15.66 11.09
CA LEU A 270 19.95 -14.53 11.93
C LEU A 270 20.04 -14.87 13.43
N GLU A 271 19.56 -16.04 13.87
CA GLU A 271 19.72 -16.50 15.27
C GLU A 271 21.22 -16.60 15.68
N ASN A 272 22.10 -17.00 14.76
CA ASN A 272 23.55 -17.06 15.01
C ASN A 272 24.20 -15.67 15.12
N ASN A 273 23.63 -14.63 14.51
CA ASN A 273 24.10 -13.24 14.61
C ASN A 273 23.41 -12.43 15.73
N GLY A 274 22.54 -13.09 16.51
CA GLY A 274 21.90 -12.53 17.70
C GLY A 274 20.46 -12.05 17.52
N TYR A 275 19.85 -12.28 16.36
CA TYR A 275 18.45 -11.91 16.15
C TYR A 275 17.48 -12.78 16.96
N THR A 276 16.51 -12.14 17.59
CA THR A 276 15.25 -12.74 18.01
C THR A 276 14.37 -12.94 16.76
N VAL A 277 14.40 -14.15 16.21
CA VAL A 277 13.70 -14.49 14.96
C VAL A 277 12.29 -15.05 15.22
N LYS A 278 11.30 -14.45 14.57
CA LYS A 278 9.94 -14.99 14.43
C LYS A 278 9.77 -15.58 13.03
N THR A 279 9.35 -16.85 12.94
CA THR A 279 9.07 -17.49 11.66
C THR A 279 7.57 -17.62 11.37
N LEU A 280 7.21 -17.50 10.09
CA LEU A 280 5.91 -17.89 9.55
C LEU A 280 6.12 -18.85 8.37
N ILE A 281 5.99 -20.15 8.64
CA ILE A 281 6.19 -21.23 7.64
C ILE A 281 4.86 -21.82 7.15
N ASP A 282 4.70 -21.95 5.83
CA ASP A 282 3.55 -22.52 5.13
C ASP A 282 2.20 -21.98 5.66
N LYS A 283 1.32 -22.88 6.14
CA LYS A 283 0.02 -22.61 6.78
C LYS A 283 0.03 -21.60 7.92
N GLN A 284 1.20 -21.21 8.44
CA GLN A 284 1.36 -20.12 9.42
C GLN A 284 1.36 -18.75 8.73
N ALA A 285 1.89 -18.65 7.51
CA ALA A 285 2.01 -17.42 6.70
C ALA A 285 0.70 -17.02 6.00
N LYS A 286 -0.40 -16.99 6.75
CA LYS A 286 -1.67 -16.38 6.32
C LYS A 286 -1.55 -14.86 6.34
N ALA A 287 -2.30 -14.16 5.49
CA ALA A 287 -2.24 -12.70 5.42
C ALA A 287 -2.43 -12.01 6.78
N ASN A 288 -3.45 -12.39 7.55
CA ASN A 288 -3.69 -11.85 8.90
C ASN A 288 -2.54 -12.15 9.88
N ASN A 289 -1.84 -13.27 9.72
CA ASN A 289 -0.71 -13.63 10.59
C ASN A 289 0.53 -12.81 10.21
N ILE A 290 0.80 -12.66 8.90
CA ILE A 290 1.87 -11.80 8.39
C ILE A 290 1.65 -10.35 8.87
N GLU A 291 0.43 -9.81 8.74
CA GLU A 291 0.09 -8.50 9.31
C GLU A 291 0.28 -8.44 10.83
N THR A 292 -0.15 -9.46 11.57
CA THR A 292 0.01 -9.49 13.02
C THR A 292 1.48 -9.44 13.43
N GLU A 293 2.35 -10.22 12.78
CA GLU A 293 3.77 -10.25 13.13
C GLU A 293 4.53 -9.02 12.64
N ILE A 294 4.12 -8.37 11.53
CA ILE A 294 4.66 -7.06 11.14
C ILE A 294 4.27 -5.99 12.16
N ASN A 295 3.00 -5.94 12.59
CA ASN A 295 2.58 -5.00 13.64
C ASN A 295 3.28 -5.27 14.99
N ASN A 296 3.58 -6.55 15.31
CA ASN A 296 4.36 -6.90 16.50
C ASN A 296 5.82 -6.44 16.37
N LEU A 297 6.43 -6.64 15.20
CA LEU A 297 7.82 -6.25 14.91
C LEU A 297 8.01 -4.74 15.09
N LEU A 298 7.14 -3.95 14.46
CA LEU A 298 7.08 -2.47 14.54
C LEU A 298 6.65 -1.94 15.92
N ALA A 299 6.28 -2.81 16.87
CA ALA A 299 5.95 -2.44 18.24
C ALA A 299 6.95 -3.00 19.27
N LEU A 300 8.02 -3.63 18.80
CA LEU A 300 9.12 -4.18 19.59
C LEU A 300 10.43 -3.42 19.36
N GLU A 301 10.67 -3.01 18.11
CA GLU A 301 11.85 -2.26 17.69
C GLU A 301 11.84 -0.81 18.17
N ASP A 302 13.01 -0.31 18.57
CA ASP A 302 13.31 1.10 18.77
C ASP A 302 14.34 1.62 17.74
N GLY A 303 14.60 2.93 17.76
CA GLY A 303 15.42 3.63 16.77
C GLY A 303 16.88 3.21 16.56
N ASN A 304 17.43 2.19 17.25
CA ASN A 304 18.70 1.56 16.84
C ASN A 304 18.63 0.08 16.53
N ASP A 305 17.51 -0.58 16.80
CA ASP A 305 17.41 -2.01 16.67
C ASP A 305 17.58 -2.43 15.22
N PHE A 306 18.25 -3.55 15.00
CA PHE A 306 18.44 -4.05 13.64
C PHE A 306 17.25 -4.94 13.28
N VAL A 307 16.54 -4.57 12.22
CA VAL A 307 15.32 -5.26 11.80
C VAL A 307 15.57 -5.98 10.46
N VAL A 308 15.21 -7.26 10.38
CA VAL A 308 15.28 -8.03 9.14
C VAL A 308 13.90 -8.59 8.78
N LEU A 309 13.44 -8.33 7.56
CA LEU A 309 12.26 -8.98 6.99
C LEU A 309 12.67 -9.83 5.78
N THR A 310 12.51 -11.14 5.88
CA THR A 310 12.75 -12.07 4.77
C THR A 310 11.46 -12.71 4.27
N TYR A 311 11.38 -12.94 2.96
CA TYR A 311 10.29 -13.67 2.32
C TYR A 311 10.82 -14.55 1.19
N SER A 312 10.59 -15.86 1.25
CA SER A 312 10.69 -16.75 0.08
C SER A 312 9.31 -17.31 -0.25
N GLY A 313 8.90 -17.22 -1.52
CA GLY A 313 7.59 -17.65 -1.98
C GLY A 313 7.13 -17.05 -3.32
N HIS A 314 5.83 -17.12 -3.60
CA HIS A 314 5.25 -16.55 -4.81
C HIS A 314 5.21 -15.02 -4.74
N GLY A 315 5.60 -14.38 -5.84
CA GLY A 315 5.35 -12.97 -6.10
C GLY A 315 4.66 -12.79 -7.45
N ALA A 316 3.92 -11.69 -7.59
CA ALA A 316 3.24 -11.33 -8.83
C ALA A 316 2.86 -9.84 -8.86
N LYS A 317 2.78 -9.24 -10.05
CA LYS A 317 2.19 -7.90 -10.24
C LYS A 317 0.68 -7.97 -10.40
N TYR A 318 -0.04 -7.24 -9.55
CA TYR A 318 -1.48 -7.08 -9.63
C TYR A 318 -1.86 -5.75 -10.29
N SER A 319 -2.73 -5.82 -11.31
CA SER A 319 -3.08 -4.65 -12.14
C SER A 319 -3.70 -3.52 -11.31
N GLY A 320 -3.01 -2.38 -11.24
CA GLY A 320 -3.42 -1.20 -10.48
C GLY A 320 -2.88 -1.13 -9.04
N TYR A 321 -2.14 -2.14 -8.59
CA TYR A 321 -1.59 -2.24 -7.23
C TYR A 321 -0.10 -2.63 -7.16
N GLY A 322 0.55 -2.89 -8.31
CA GLY A 322 1.98 -3.19 -8.39
C GLY A 322 2.35 -4.60 -7.89
N SER A 323 3.62 -4.78 -7.52
CA SER A 323 4.16 -6.00 -6.93
C SER A 323 3.42 -6.42 -5.65
N CYS A 324 3.23 -7.72 -5.50
CA CYS A 324 2.65 -8.35 -4.32
C CYS A 324 3.47 -9.59 -3.92
N ILE A 325 3.62 -9.83 -2.63
CA ILE A 325 3.88 -11.19 -2.13
C ILE A 325 2.55 -11.94 -2.00
N ILE A 326 2.57 -13.27 -2.07
CA ILE A 326 1.37 -14.09 -1.95
C ILE A 326 1.38 -14.84 -0.62
N SER A 327 0.33 -14.67 0.19
CA SER A 327 0.16 -15.42 1.44
C SER A 327 -0.22 -16.89 1.19
N TYR A 328 -0.03 -17.75 2.19
CA TYR A 328 -0.50 -19.14 2.17
C TYR A 328 -1.96 -19.28 1.71
N ASP A 329 -2.83 -18.41 2.21
CA ASP A 329 -4.25 -18.39 1.91
C ASP A 329 -4.64 -17.66 0.61
N LEU A 330 -3.64 -17.35 -0.23
CA LEU A 330 -3.71 -16.81 -1.58
C LEU A 330 -4.21 -15.35 -1.66
N TYR A 331 -3.92 -14.56 -0.64
CA TYR A 331 -4.08 -13.10 -0.70
C TYR A 331 -2.82 -12.46 -1.28
N TYR A 332 -3.04 -11.43 -2.09
CA TYR A 332 -2.00 -10.58 -2.66
C TYR A 332 -1.75 -9.45 -1.66
N MET A 333 -0.57 -9.44 -1.02
CA MET A 333 -0.16 -8.40 -0.09
C MET A 333 0.76 -7.42 -0.83
N THR A 334 0.26 -6.22 -1.09
CA THR A 334 0.83 -5.26 -2.05
C THR A 334 2.04 -4.51 -1.47
N HIS A 335 2.97 -4.10 -2.33
CA HIS A 335 4.13 -3.30 -1.94
C HIS A 335 3.73 -2.02 -1.19
N GLY A 336 2.76 -1.26 -1.71
CA GLY A 336 2.26 -0.04 -1.06
C GLY A 336 1.62 -0.26 0.32
N TRP A 337 1.10 -1.46 0.62
CA TRP A 337 0.64 -1.79 1.98
C TRP A 337 1.83 -1.98 2.92
N PHE A 338 2.85 -2.72 2.49
CA PHE A 338 4.11 -2.87 3.25
C PHE A 338 4.77 -1.50 3.48
N GLU A 339 4.92 -0.68 2.45
CA GLU A 339 5.46 0.69 2.55
C GLU A 339 4.69 1.50 3.59
N SER A 340 3.36 1.51 3.56
CA SER A 340 2.54 2.23 4.54
C SER A 340 2.70 1.77 5.99
N LYS A 341 3.11 0.52 6.22
CA LYS A 341 3.45 0.01 7.57
C LYS A 341 4.83 0.50 8.00
N PHE A 342 5.83 0.30 7.13
CA PHE A 342 7.23 0.63 7.43
C PHE A 342 7.58 2.13 7.33
N ILE A 343 6.63 3.01 6.97
CA ILE A 343 6.73 4.46 7.19
C ILE A 343 6.77 4.78 8.70
N GLY A 344 6.05 4.01 9.53
CA GLY A 344 5.98 4.21 10.98
C GLY A 344 6.88 3.26 11.78
N ALA A 345 8.00 2.84 11.20
CA ALA A 345 9.04 2.12 11.94
C ALA A 345 10.01 3.12 12.57
N ASP A 346 10.36 2.92 13.84
CA ASP A 346 11.24 3.83 14.58
C ASP A 346 12.71 3.64 14.16
N SER A 347 13.10 2.39 13.86
CA SER A 347 14.44 2.04 13.38
C SER A 347 14.64 2.44 11.90
N PRO A 348 15.75 3.13 11.60
CA PRO A 348 16.26 3.21 10.25
C PRO A 348 16.95 1.91 9.82
N HIS A 349 17.48 1.08 10.74
CA HIS A 349 18.36 -0.06 10.44
C HIS A 349 17.60 -1.31 9.97
N ILE A 350 16.87 -1.20 8.86
CA ILE A 350 16.04 -2.29 8.31
C ILE A 350 16.63 -2.87 7.03
N TYR A 351 16.83 -4.19 7.02
CA TYR A 351 17.15 -4.98 5.83
C TYR A 351 15.95 -5.78 5.34
N PHE A 352 15.69 -5.73 4.04
CA PHE A 352 14.67 -6.53 3.36
C PHE A 352 15.32 -7.51 2.38
N THR A 353 14.89 -8.77 2.38
CA THR A 353 15.26 -9.70 1.30
C THR A 353 14.11 -10.57 0.84
N PHE A 354 13.70 -10.43 -0.42
CA PHE A 354 12.59 -11.18 -1.02
C PHE A 354 13.05 -12.04 -2.20
N ASP A 355 12.95 -13.36 -2.02
CA ASP A 355 13.13 -14.37 -3.06
C ASP A 355 11.77 -14.76 -3.64
N ALA A 356 11.33 -13.98 -4.63
CA ALA A 356 10.01 -14.09 -5.26
C ALA A 356 10.01 -13.47 -6.67
N CYS A 357 9.02 -13.81 -7.49
CA CYS A 357 8.88 -13.29 -8.86
C CYS A 357 8.23 -11.89 -8.89
N GLU A 358 8.59 -11.06 -9.87
CA GLU A 358 7.96 -9.75 -10.14
C GLU A 358 7.83 -8.79 -8.93
N ILE A 359 8.73 -8.87 -7.93
CA ILE A 359 8.66 -8.09 -6.67
C ILE A 359 9.32 -6.70 -6.73
N GLY A 360 9.71 -6.22 -7.91
CA GLY A 360 10.48 -4.97 -8.06
C GLY A 360 9.86 -3.69 -7.47
N ASP A 361 8.54 -3.59 -7.35
CA ASP A 361 7.92 -2.37 -6.81
C ASP A 361 8.14 -2.23 -5.29
N PHE A 362 8.56 -3.31 -4.59
CA PHE A 362 8.95 -3.28 -3.16
C PHE A 362 10.22 -2.47 -2.85
N GLN A 363 10.96 -1.99 -3.87
CA GLN A 363 12.05 -1.02 -3.68
C GLN A 363 11.59 0.24 -2.93
N GLY A 364 10.29 0.58 -2.94
CA GLY A 364 9.73 1.68 -2.14
C GLY A 364 9.93 1.54 -0.62
N LEU A 365 10.18 0.33 -0.11
CA LEU A 365 10.57 0.12 1.29
C LEU A 365 11.95 0.70 1.64
N ILE A 366 12.82 0.83 0.64
CA ILE A 366 14.23 1.18 0.81
C ILE A 366 14.39 2.70 0.81
N SER A 367 13.88 3.30 1.88
CA SER A 367 14.01 4.73 2.20
C SER A 367 14.51 4.89 3.64
N ASN A 368 14.95 6.09 4.02
CA ASN A 368 15.36 6.41 5.39
C ASN A 368 16.44 5.47 5.97
N ASN A 369 17.60 5.37 5.28
CA ASN A 369 18.78 4.63 5.76
C ASN A 369 18.57 3.12 5.90
N ARG A 370 17.97 2.49 4.87
CA ARG A 370 17.63 1.05 4.77
C ARG A 370 18.31 0.39 3.57
N VAL A 371 18.32 -0.94 3.56
CA VAL A 371 18.93 -1.78 2.50
C VAL A 371 17.94 -2.86 2.05
N GLY A 372 17.91 -3.18 0.75
CA GLY A 372 17.05 -4.22 0.21
C GLY A 372 17.71 -5.04 -0.90
N ALA A 373 17.65 -6.36 -0.81
CA ALA A 373 18.13 -7.29 -1.83
C ALA A 373 16.96 -8.12 -2.38
N PHE A 374 16.84 -8.24 -3.70
CA PHE A 374 15.60 -8.66 -4.33
C PHE A 374 15.87 -9.58 -5.52
N ALA A 375 15.29 -10.78 -5.53
CA ALA A 375 15.58 -11.79 -6.56
C ALA A 375 15.03 -11.45 -7.96
N SER A 376 14.09 -10.51 -8.07
CA SER A 376 13.42 -10.16 -9.32
C SER A 376 12.82 -8.77 -9.29
N ASN A 377 13.07 -7.96 -10.32
CA ASN A 377 12.36 -6.72 -10.58
C ASN A 377 11.06 -6.96 -11.37
N ASN A 378 11.13 -7.62 -12.54
CA ASN A 378 9.98 -7.91 -13.41
C ASN A 378 10.01 -9.31 -14.06
N GLU A 379 11.00 -10.16 -13.77
CA GLU A 379 11.13 -11.50 -14.34
C GLU A 379 10.72 -12.60 -13.32
N TYR A 380 11.24 -13.82 -13.49
CA TYR A 380 11.06 -14.94 -12.55
C TYR A 380 12.26 -15.05 -11.60
N SER A 381 11.98 -15.31 -10.32
CA SER A 381 12.93 -16.05 -9.46
C SER A 381 12.73 -17.56 -9.62
N TRP A 382 13.69 -18.35 -9.14
CA TRP A 382 13.79 -19.79 -9.38
C TRP A 382 14.18 -20.54 -8.10
N GLU A 383 13.65 -21.75 -7.94
CA GLU A 383 14.11 -22.75 -6.96
C GLU A 383 14.63 -24.00 -7.71
N THR A 384 15.57 -24.75 -7.12
CA THR A 384 16.12 -25.94 -7.79
C THR A 384 16.41 -27.12 -6.86
N ASP A 385 16.13 -28.33 -7.36
CA ASP A 385 16.51 -29.60 -6.72
C ASP A 385 18.04 -29.82 -6.61
N GLU A 386 18.86 -28.95 -7.24
CA GLU A 386 20.34 -29.02 -7.18
C GLU A 386 20.93 -28.18 -6.05
N LEU A 387 20.31 -27.03 -5.76
CA LEU A 387 20.70 -26.14 -4.66
C LEU A 387 19.95 -26.47 -3.36
N GLU A 388 18.81 -27.16 -3.44
CA GLU A 388 17.87 -27.41 -2.32
C GLU A 388 17.32 -26.10 -1.70
N ASN A 389 17.25 -25.04 -2.52
CA ASN A 389 16.94 -23.65 -2.15
C ASN A 389 16.30 -22.87 -3.33
N GLY A 390 15.75 -21.69 -3.03
CA GLY A 390 15.67 -20.57 -3.97
C GLY A 390 17.06 -20.12 -4.41
N VAL A 391 17.26 -19.87 -5.71
CA VAL A 391 18.59 -19.59 -6.29
C VAL A 391 19.18 -18.31 -5.71
N PHE A 392 18.36 -17.28 -5.46
CA PHE A 392 18.84 -16.04 -4.88
C PHE A 392 19.23 -16.25 -3.41
N THR A 393 18.35 -16.87 -2.62
CA THR A 393 18.61 -17.20 -1.22
C THR A 393 19.86 -18.06 -1.06
N TYR A 394 20.06 -19.09 -1.88
CA TYR A 394 21.26 -19.92 -1.87
C TYR A 394 22.54 -19.08 -1.95
N TYR A 395 22.59 -18.12 -2.89
CA TYR A 395 23.77 -17.29 -3.06
C TYR A 395 23.94 -16.21 -1.98
N GLN A 396 22.86 -15.77 -1.31
CA GLN A 396 22.97 -14.99 -0.07
C GLN A 396 23.59 -15.85 1.04
N ILE A 397 23.07 -17.04 1.30
CA ILE A 397 23.62 -17.94 2.33
C ILE A 397 25.09 -18.35 2.00
N GLU A 398 25.45 -18.49 0.72
CA GLU A 398 26.84 -18.66 0.30
C GLU A 398 27.70 -17.40 0.51
N GLY A 399 27.17 -16.20 0.24
CA GLY A 399 27.87 -14.92 0.28
C GLY A 399 28.48 -14.58 1.65
N TRP A 400 27.81 -14.94 2.74
CA TRP A 400 28.30 -14.82 4.12
C TRP A 400 29.58 -15.63 4.44
N ASN A 401 30.02 -16.54 3.55
CA ASN A 401 31.35 -17.16 3.66
C ASN A 401 32.50 -16.21 3.25
N THR A 402 32.18 -15.09 2.61
CA THR A 402 33.12 -14.12 2.03
C THR A 402 32.91 -12.70 2.58
N TYR A 403 31.67 -12.29 2.81
CA TYR A 403 31.27 -10.95 3.22
C TYR A 403 30.65 -10.92 4.63
N ASP A 404 30.66 -9.74 5.25
CA ASP A 404 30.22 -9.53 6.64
C ASP A 404 29.13 -8.46 6.78
N ASN A 405 28.57 -7.97 5.67
CA ASN A 405 27.55 -6.91 5.61
C ASN A 405 26.52 -7.20 4.49
N PHE A 406 25.29 -6.71 4.69
CA PHE A 406 24.14 -7.01 3.83
C PHE A 406 24.28 -6.47 2.39
N GLU A 407 24.98 -5.35 2.21
CA GLU A 407 25.16 -4.71 0.92
C GLU A 407 26.07 -5.53 0.00
N GLN A 408 27.18 -6.04 0.53
CA GLN A 408 28.10 -6.89 -0.23
C GLN A 408 27.54 -8.30 -0.43
N ASP A 409 26.79 -8.84 0.54
CA ASP A 409 26.08 -10.11 0.39
C ASP A 409 25.01 -10.04 -0.72
N GLY A 410 24.12 -9.04 -0.67
CA GLY A 410 23.11 -8.83 -1.70
C GLY A 410 23.72 -8.60 -3.09
N THR A 411 24.83 -7.86 -3.18
CA THR A 411 25.58 -7.69 -4.43
C THR A 411 26.14 -9.01 -4.96
N TYR A 412 26.68 -9.86 -4.07
CA TYR A 412 27.17 -11.19 -4.44
C TYR A 412 26.04 -12.09 -4.96
N ALA A 413 24.89 -12.10 -4.29
CA ALA A 413 23.73 -12.89 -4.71
C ALA A 413 23.18 -12.43 -6.08
N VAL A 414 23.14 -11.11 -6.34
CA VAL A 414 22.78 -10.55 -7.66
C VAL A 414 23.74 -11.06 -8.74
N ASP A 415 25.06 -10.89 -8.56
CA ASP A 415 26.06 -11.33 -9.53
C ASP A 415 26.01 -12.84 -9.77
N LYS A 416 25.79 -13.64 -8.71
CA LYS A 416 25.75 -15.10 -8.80
C LYS A 416 24.48 -15.66 -9.41
N MET A 417 23.33 -15.08 -9.12
CA MET A 417 22.08 -15.45 -9.78
C MET A 417 22.13 -15.10 -11.29
N LEU A 418 22.82 -14.01 -11.68
CA LEU A 418 23.07 -13.65 -13.08
C LEU A 418 24.04 -14.64 -13.78
N ASP A 419 25.14 -15.02 -13.13
CA ASP A 419 26.06 -16.08 -13.61
C ASP A 419 25.29 -17.42 -13.80
N TRP A 420 24.51 -17.83 -12.80
CA TRP A 420 23.69 -19.04 -12.84
C TRP A 420 22.67 -18.99 -13.97
N ALA A 421 21.94 -17.89 -14.13
CA ALA A 421 20.94 -17.75 -15.19
C ALA A 421 21.56 -17.83 -16.59
N GLN A 422 22.80 -17.34 -16.76
CA GLN A 422 23.55 -17.49 -18.00
C GLN A 422 23.89 -18.96 -18.31
N ASP A 423 24.34 -19.73 -17.32
CA ASP A 423 24.69 -21.14 -17.49
C ASP A 423 23.46 -22.02 -17.79
N TYR A 424 22.31 -21.71 -17.18
CA TYR A 424 21.05 -22.45 -17.37
C TYR A 424 20.20 -21.93 -18.54
N GLY A 425 20.55 -20.77 -19.11
CA GLY A 425 19.88 -20.18 -20.27
C GLY A 425 18.49 -19.61 -19.97
N VAL A 426 18.28 -19.10 -18.75
CA VAL A 426 17.04 -18.46 -18.29
C VAL A 426 17.23 -16.95 -18.13
N THR A 427 16.13 -16.20 -17.99
CA THR A 427 16.16 -14.78 -17.65
C THR A 427 15.85 -14.60 -16.17
N VAL A 428 16.61 -13.71 -15.53
CA VAL A 428 16.42 -13.21 -14.16
C VAL A 428 16.77 -11.72 -14.15
N ASP A 429 16.19 -10.94 -13.24
CA ASP A 429 16.55 -9.53 -13.04
C ASP A 429 16.68 -9.14 -11.55
N PRO A 430 17.53 -9.83 -10.77
CA PRO A 430 17.77 -9.51 -9.38
C PRO A 430 18.45 -8.16 -9.24
N PHE A 431 18.21 -7.49 -8.11
CA PHE A 431 18.79 -6.19 -7.82
C PHE A 431 19.01 -5.99 -6.32
N ILE A 432 19.86 -5.01 -6.02
CA ILE A 432 20.01 -4.44 -4.69
C ILE A 432 19.66 -2.96 -4.75
N ASP A 433 19.02 -2.46 -3.70
CA ASP A 433 18.83 -1.04 -3.45
C ASP A 433 19.37 -0.72 -2.05
N ASP A 434 20.02 0.43 -1.92
CA ASP A 434 20.83 0.79 -0.76
C ASP A 434 20.76 2.31 -0.53
N ASN A 435 20.19 2.68 0.60
CA ASN A 435 20.14 4.05 1.10
C ASN A 435 20.86 4.21 2.46
N TYR A 436 21.62 3.20 2.91
CA TYR A 436 22.30 3.19 4.21
C TYR A 436 23.64 3.94 4.17
N ASP A 437 23.96 4.73 5.19
CA ASP A 437 25.25 5.41 5.30
C ASP A 437 26.32 4.46 5.87
N GLY A 438 26.90 3.64 4.99
CA GLY A 438 28.07 2.82 5.29
C GLY A 438 27.90 1.36 4.88
N TYR A 439 27.87 0.48 5.89
CA TYR A 439 27.59 -0.95 5.74
C TYR A 439 26.76 -1.42 6.94
N MET A 440 25.64 -2.08 6.67
CA MET A 440 24.76 -2.68 7.66
C MET A 440 25.25 -4.10 7.96
N TYR A 441 25.69 -4.30 9.20
CA TYR A 441 26.16 -5.59 9.69
C TYR A 441 24.99 -6.38 10.30
N PRO A 442 24.96 -7.71 10.12
CA PRO A 442 23.99 -8.60 10.76
C PRO A 442 24.21 -8.74 12.27
#